data_AF-A0A919L0S7-F1
#
_entry.id   AF-A0A919L0S7-F1
#
_cell.length_a   1.000
_cell.length_b   1.000
_cell.length_c   1.000
_cell.angle_alpha   90.00
_cell.angle_beta   90.00
_cell.angle_gamma   90.00
#
_symmetry.space_group_name_H-M   'P 1'
#
loop_
_entity.id
_entity.type
_entity.pdbx_description
1 polymer ?
#
loop_
_entity_poly.entity_id
_entity_poly.type
_entity_poly.pdbx_seq_one_letter_code
_entity_poly.pdbx_strand_id
1 'polypeptide(L)'
;MPRLSVDVSRAEIPVRETYRRRMAELVPTPAPAMRGTPGEQPQHAWTAVATIIGAVTVARAVPAGEESREVLGAALTAVSRLVVEA
;
A
#
# COMPACT_ATOMS: atom_id res chain seq x y z
N MET A 1 1.63 5.63 -6.07
CA MET A 1 1.85 4.58 -7.06
C MET A 1 1.49 5.11 -8.44
N PRO A 2 2.40 5.08 -9.43
CA PRO A 2 2.02 5.38 -10.81
C PRO A 2 1.12 4.27 -11.34
N ARG A 3 0.59 4.47 -12.56
CA ARG A 3 -0.14 3.56 -13.48
C ARG A 3 0.38 2.10 -13.63
N LEU A 4 1.38 1.70 -12.85
CA LEU A 4 2.03 0.39 -12.86
C LEU A 4 1.05 -0.78 -12.74
N SER A 5 -0.07 -0.72 -12.03
CA SER A 5 -0.96 -1.90 -11.94
C SER A 5 -1.62 -2.28 -13.28
N VAL A 6 -2.00 -1.29 -14.09
CA VAL A 6 -2.62 -1.51 -15.42
C VAL A 6 -1.54 -1.79 -16.47
N ASP A 7 -0.41 -1.11 -16.39
CA ASP A 7 0.71 -1.35 -17.30
C ASP A 7 1.37 -2.71 -17.03
N VAL A 8 1.49 -3.13 -15.75
CA VAL A 8 1.98 -4.46 -15.36
C VAL A 8 1.00 -5.55 -15.77
N SER A 9 -0.31 -5.35 -15.64
CA SER A 9 -1.27 -6.39 -16.05
C SER A 9 -1.19 -6.71 -17.54
N ARG A 10 -0.86 -5.69 -18.35
CA ARG A 10 -0.63 -5.76 -19.80
C ARG A 10 0.82 -6.10 -20.18
N ALA A 11 1.75 -6.09 -19.24
CA ALA A 11 3.15 -6.35 -19.50
C ALA A 11 3.44 -7.83 -19.74
N GLU A 12 4.60 -8.10 -20.32
CA GLU A 12 5.11 -9.45 -20.53
C GLU A 12 5.33 -10.20 -19.22
N ILE A 13 5.34 -11.54 -19.32
CA ILE A 13 5.46 -12.46 -18.17
C ILE A 13 6.63 -12.08 -17.22
N PRO A 14 7.84 -11.74 -17.68
CA PRO A 14 8.96 -11.40 -16.79
C PRO A 14 8.69 -10.19 -15.89
N VAL A 15 7.95 -9.20 -16.40
CA VAL A 15 7.59 -7.98 -15.66
C VAL A 15 6.58 -8.30 -14.57
N ARG A 16 5.55 -9.09 -14.91
CA ARG A 16 4.54 -9.53 -13.93
C ARG A 16 5.15 -10.38 -12.82
N GLU A 17 6.07 -11.26 -13.16
CA GLU A 17 6.75 -12.11 -12.17
C GLU A 17 7.66 -11.29 -11.25
N THR A 18 8.37 -10.31 -11.79
CA THR A 18 9.15 -9.37 -10.99
C THR A 18 8.26 -8.56 -10.05
N TYR A 19 7.12 -8.06 -10.54
CA TYR A 19 6.15 -7.35 -9.70
C TYR A 19 5.60 -8.25 -8.58
N ARG A 20 5.22 -9.50 -8.90
CA ARG A 20 4.75 -10.49 -7.94
C ARG A 20 5.78 -10.72 -6.84
N ARG A 21 7.05 -10.95 -7.20
CA ARG A 21 8.14 -11.15 -6.24
C ARG A 21 8.33 -9.92 -5.35
N ARG A 22 8.31 -8.71 -5.92
CA ARG A 22 8.43 -7.47 -5.14
C ARG A 22 7.27 -7.28 -4.15
N MET A 23 6.04 -7.59 -4.55
CA MET A 23 4.89 -7.54 -3.63
C MET A 23 5.00 -8.61 -2.54
N ALA A 24 5.50 -9.80 -2.88
CA ALA A 24 5.74 -10.87 -1.92
C ALA A 24 6.87 -10.55 -0.92
N GLU A 25 7.80 -9.66 -1.26
CA GLU A 25 8.81 -9.12 -0.34
C GLU A 25 8.25 -7.96 0.49
N LEU A 26 7.51 -7.06 -0.15
CA LEU A 26 7.05 -5.80 0.45
C LEU A 26 6.10 -5.99 1.63
N VAL A 27 5.20 -6.97 1.57
CA VAL A 27 4.14 -7.15 2.58
C VAL A 27 4.60 -7.90 3.83
N PRO A 28 5.45 -8.94 3.75
CA PRO A 28 5.98 -9.58 4.95
C PRO A 28 6.91 -8.68 5.76
N THR A 29 7.62 -7.74 5.12
CA THR A 29 8.55 -6.83 5.83
C THR A 29 7.88 -6.04 6.97
N PRO A 30 6.74 -5.36 6.78
CA PRO A 30 6.05 -4.64 7.86
C PRO A 30 5.17 -5.54 8.74
N ALA A 31 4.85 -6.78 8.34
CA ALA A 31 3.88 -7.63 9.06
C ALA A 31 4.16 -7.76 10.57
N PRO A 32 5.40 -7.99 11.04
CA PRO A 32 5.70 -8.06 12.47
C PRO A 32 5.43 -6.78 13.26
N ALA A 33 5.37 -5.62 12.59
CA ALA A 33 5.09 -4.32 13.20
C ALA A 33 3.59 -4.00 13.24
N MET A 34 2.74 -4.85 12.66
CA MET A 34 1.29 -4.63 12.67
C MET A 34 0.67 -5.06 14.00
N ARG A 35 -0.39 -4.36 14.42
CA ARG A 35 -1.21 -4.74 15.58
C ARG A 35 -1.91 -6.08 15.33
N GLY A 36 -2.32 -6.74 16.41
CA GLY A 36 -3.02 -8.02 16.37
C GLY A 36 -2.09 -9.22 16.57
N THR A 37 -2.69 -10.41 16.51
CA THR A 37 -2.01 -11.69 16.63
C THR A 37 -1.10 -11.96 15.41
N PRO A 38 -0.13 -12.89 15.52
CA PRO A 38 0.71 -13.28 14.38
C PRO A 38 -0.09 -13.76 13.14
N GLY A 39 -1.32 -14.26 13.33
CA GLY A 39 -2.21 -14.63 12.23
C GLY A 39 -2.90 -13.44 11.55
N GLU A 40 -3.14 -12.35 12.28
CA GLU A 40 -3.81 -11.13 11.78
C GLU A 40 -2.81 -10.13 11.19
N GLN A 41 -1.57 -10.14 11.67
CA GLN A 41 -0.48 -9.26 11.23
C GLN A 41 -0.28 -9.22 9.70
N PRO A 42 -0.25 -10.35 8.97
CA PRO A 42 -0.17 -10.34 7.51
C PRO A 42 -1.36 -9.65 6.85
N GLN A 43 -2.57 -9.84 7.39
CA GLN A 43 -3.77 -9.20 6.86
C GLN A 43 -3.72 -7.69 7.06
N HIS A 44 -3.33 -7.22 8.25
CA HIS A 44 -3.16 -5.79 8.52
C HIS A 44 -2.06 -5.15 7.67
N ALA A 45 -0.97 -5.89 7.39
CA ALA A 45 0.08 -5.42 6.47
C ALA A 45 -0.47 -5.25 5.05
N TRP A 46 -1.27 -6.21 4.56
CA TRP A 46 -1.97 -6.08 3.28
C TRP A 46 -2.93 -4.89 3.26
N THR A 47 -3.70 -4.69 4.33
CA THR A 47 -4.60 -3.54 4.46
C THR A 47 -3.81 -2.23 4.39
N ALA A 48 -2.72 -2.10 5.15
CA ALA A 48 -1.89 -0.90 5.14
C ALA A 48 -1.31 -0.60 3.75
N VAL A 49 -0.74 -1.61 3.09
CA VAL A 49 -0.19 -1.47 1.73
C VAL A 49 -1.30 -1.06 0.75
N ALA A 50 -2.45 -1.72 0.76
CA ALA A 50 -3.57 -1.35 -0.11
C ALA A 50 -4.06 0.08 0.13
N THR A 51 -4.16 0.51 1.39
CA THR A 51 -4.54 1.88 1.76
C THR A 51 -3.53 2.91 1.24
N ILE A 52 -2.23 2.69 1.42
CA ILE A 52 -1.17 3.59 0.92
C ILE A 52 -1.24 3.70 -0.60
N ILE A 53 -1.36 2.56 -1.28
CA ILE A 53 -1.44 2.51 -2.75
C ILE A 53 -2.65 3.27 -3.27
N GLY A 54 -3.83 3.02 -2.68
CA GLY A 54 -5.08 3.69 -3.05
C GLY A 54 -4.99 5.20 -2.82
N ALA A 55 -4.49 5.62 -1.65
CA ALA A 55 -4.35 7.03 -1.31
C ALA A 55 -3.42 7.77 -2.28
N VAL A 56 -2.25 7.23 -2.59
CA VAL A 56 -1.34 7.86 -3.56
C VAL A 56 -1.92 7.85 -4.97
N THR A 57 -2.76 6.86 -5.31
CA THR A 57 -3.43 6.81 -6.62
C THR A 57 -4.47 7.93 -6.73
N VAL A 58 -5.34 8.08 -5.73
CA VAL A 58 -6.34 9.15 -5.68
C VAL A 58 -5.69 10.53 -5.60
N ALA A 59 -4.69 10.71 -4.73
CA ALA A 59 -3.99 11.98 -4.57
C ALA A 59 -3.27 12.46 -5.84
N ARG A 60 -2.92 11.54 -6.75
CA ARG A 60 -2.35 11.85 -8.08
C ARG A 60 -3.39 12.07 -9.17
N ALA A 61 -4.63 11.67 -8.95
CA ALA A 61 -5.73 11.86 -9.90
C ALA A 61 -6.42 13.23 -9.75
N VAL A 62 -6.23 13.89 -8.61
CA VAL A 62 -6.74 15.24 -8.33
C VAL A 62 -5.67 16.31 -8.55
N PRO A 63 -6.03 17.58 -8.80
CA PRO A 63 -5.08 18.68 -8.82
C PRO A 63 -4.25 18.74 -7.54
N ALA A 64 -3.00 19.18 -7.67
CA ALA A 64 -2.15 19.41 -6.50
C ALA A 64 -2.77 20.50 -5.63
N GLY A 65 -3.04 20.19 -4.36
CA GLY A 65 -3.78 21.09 -3.49
C GLY A 65 -4.22 20.43 -2.19
N GLU A 66 -5.21 21.04 -1.56
CA GLU A 66 -5.79 20.63 -0.28
C GLU A 66 -6.32 19.19 -0.32
N GLU A 67 -7.14 18.86 -1.32
CA GLU A 67 -7.73 17.52 -1.51
C GLU A 67 -6.67 16.40 -1.59
N SER A 68 -5.56 16.65 -2.31
CA SER A 68 -4.45 15.70 -2.42
C SER A 68 -3.79 15.45 -1.05
N ARG A 69 -3.62 16.50 -0.24
CA ARG A 69 -3.05 16.40 1.12
C ARG A 69 -4.02 15.72 2.08
N GLU A 70 -5.31 16.02 2.00
CA GLU A 70 -6.34 15.41 2.83
C GLU A 70 -6.39 13.89 2.66
N VAL A 71 -6.41 13.41 1.41
CA VAL A 71 -6.42 11.97 1.11
C VAL A 71 -5.18 11.27 1.67
N LEU A 72 -3.99 11.88 1.52
CA LEU A 72 -2.76 11.32 2.05
C LEU A 72 -2.74 11.35 3.59
N GLY A 73 -3.24 12.41 4.22
CA GLY A 73 -3.34 12.54 5.67
C GLY A 73 -4.33 11.55 6.30
N ALA A 74 -5.48 11.35 5.65
CA ALA A 74 -6.45 10.34 6.05
C ALA A 74 -5.87 8.92 5.98
N ALA A 75 -5.13 8.62 4.91
CA ALA A 75 -4.45 7.34 4.74
C ALA A 75 -3.36 7.12 5.78
N LEU A 76 -2.54 8.14 6.06
CA LEU A 76 -1.53 8.07 7.12
C LEU A 76 -2.18 7.76 8.47
N THR A 77 -3.23 8.49 8.82
CA THR A 77 -3.99 8.29 10.07
C THR A 77 -4.55 6.86 10.17
N ALA A 78 -5.13 6.35 9.08
CA ALA A 78 -5.67 4.99 9.03
C ALA A 78 -4.58 3.93 9.21
N VAL A 79 -3.44 4.08 8.51
CA VAL A 79 -2.32 3.14 8.58
C VAL A 79 -1.66 3.18 9.95
N SER A 80 -1.44 4.35 10.55
CA SER A 80 -0.85 4.47 11.88
C SER A 80 -1.65 3.71 12.95
N ARG A 81 -2.98 3.60 12.80
CA ARG A 81 -3.82 2.81 13.71
C ARG A 81 -3.60 1.30 13.59
N LEU A 82 -3.02 0.83 12.49
CA LEU A 82 -2.69 -0.58 12.24
C LEU A 82 -1.29 -0.96 12.71
N VAL A 83 -0.41 0.01 12.98
CA VAL A 83 0.96 -0.22 13.47
C VAL A 83 0.96 -0.26 15.00
N VAL A 84 1.75 -1.13 15.61
CA VAL A 84 1.95 -1.14 17.07
C VAL A 84 2.54 0.22 17.49
N GLU A 85 2.04 0.81 18.57
CA GLU A 85 2.69 2.01 19.14
C GLU A 85 4.02 1.56 19.75
N ALA A 86 5.12 2.22 19.35
CA ALA A 86 6.46 1.95 19.84
C ALA A 86 6.61 2.33 21.31
#